data_AF-A0A3S6HAA2-F1
#
_entry.id   AF-A0A3S6HAA2-F1
#
_cell.length_a   1.000
_cell.length_b   1.000
_cell.length_c   1.000
_cell.angle_alpha   90.00
_cell.angle_beta   90.00
_cell.angle_gamma   90.00
#
_symmetry.space_group_name_H-M   'P 1'
#
loop_
_entity.id
_entity.type
_entity.pdbx_description
1 polymer ?
#
loop_
_entity_poly.entity_id
_entity_poly.type
_entity_poly.pdbx_seq_one_letter_code
_entity_poly.pdbx_strand_id
1 'polypeptide(L)' 'MSVSIMDSEPKLETAPFDPRFPNQNQTRYCYQSFVDYHRCQKIKGEDYEPCEYFKKVFSSVCPGDWVEKWGEQLENG' A
#
# COMPACT_ATOMS: atom_id res chain seq x y z
N MET A 1 -17.16 37.81 4.37
CA MET A 1 -17.37 36.81 5.43
C MET A 1 -16.44 35.66 5.14
N SER A 2 -15.44 35.53 6.00
CA SER A 2 -14.41 34.49 6.00
C SER A 2 -15.02 33.12 6.22
N VAL A 3 -14.81 32.19 5.28
CA VAL A 3 -14.91 30.76 5.57
C VAL A 3 -13.50 30.20 5.54
N SER A 4 -12.83 30.42 6.66
CA SER A 4 -11.70 29.62 7.10
C SER A 4 -12.30 28.36 7.73
N ILE A 5 -12.56 27.33 6.93
CA ILE A 5 -12.85 25.99 7.46
C ILE A 5 -11.76 25.09 6.87
N MET A 6 -10.90 24.62 7.77
CA MET A 6 -9.83 23.67 7.51
C MET A 6 -10.41 22.44 6.80
N ASP A 7 -9.88 22.18 5.60
CA ASP A 7 -10.00 20.94 4.83
C ASP A 7 -9.46 19.78 5.69
N SER A 8 -10.29 19.29 6.59
CA SER A 8 -9.95 18.25 7.57
C SER A 8 -11.11 17.27 7.70
N GLU A 9 -11.75 16.98 6.58
CA GLU A 9 -12.60 15.81 6.46
C GLU A 9 -11.72 14.62 6.07
N PRO A 10 -11.71 13.51 6.84
CA PRO A 10 -10.95 12.33 6.45
C PRO A 10 -11.55 11.78 5.16
N LYS A 11 -10.81 11.94 4.05
CA LYS A 11 -11.21 11.39 2.77
C LYS A 11 -11.15 9.87 2.86
N LEU A 12 -12.31 9.24 2.94
CA LEU A 12 -12.46 7.78 3.00
C LEU A 12 -12.07 7.19 1.65
N GLU A 13 -10.79 6.82 1.51
CA GLU A 13 -10.25 6.19 0.32
C GLU A 13 -9.60 4.85 0.67
N THR A 14 -9.74 3.89 -0.22
CA THR A 14 -9.12 2.55 -0.11
C THR A 14 -8.37 2.21 -1.40
N ALA A 15 -7.81 1.00 -1.48
CA ALA A 15 -7.13 0.51 -2.67
C ALA A 15 -8.08 0.51 -3.89
N PRO A 16 -7.65 1.05 -5.05
CA PRO A 16 -8.47 1.03 -6.25
C PRO A 16 -8.54 -0.38 -6.86
N PHE A 17 -9.50 -0.60 -7.76
CA PHE A 17 -9.57 -1.83 -8.53
C PHE A 17 -8.39 -1.96 -9.50
N ASP A 18 -7.67 -3.07 -9.42
CA ASP A 18 -6.57 -3.41 -10.34
C ASP A 18 -7.04 -4.43 -11.40
N PRO A 19 -7.10 -4.08 -12.69
CA PRO A 19 -7.52 -4.98 -13.76
C PRO A 19 -6.65 -6.23 -13.93
N ARG A 20 -5.43 -6.25 -13.37
CA ARG A 20 -4.55 -7.44 -13.36
C ARG A 20 -5.09 -8.54 -12.44
N PHE A 21 -5.91 -8.18 -11.45
CA PHE A 21 -6.47 -9.09 -10.45
C PHE A 21 -8.01 -9.02 -10.42
N PRO A 22 -8.71 -9.39 -11.52
CA PRO A 22 -10.16 -9.21 -11.64
C PRO A 22 -10.97 -10.27 -10.86
N ASN A 23 -10.32 -11.35 -10.42
CA ASN A 23 -10.98 -12.47 -9.76
C ASN A 23 -11.20 -12.19 -8.26
N GLN A 24 -12.10 -12.95 -7.63
CA GLN A 24 -12.39 -12.81 -6.19
C GLN A 24 -11.18 -13.09 -5.28
N ASN A 25 -10.22 -13.90 -5.74
CA ASN A 25 -9.02 -14.19 -4.96
C ASN A 25 -8.00 -13.03 -5.07
N GLN A 26 -7.95 -12.19 -4.04
CA GLN A 26 -7.06 -11.02 -3.95
C GLN A 26 -5.69 -11.31 -3.29
N THR A 27 -5.38 -12.58 -2.98
CA THR A 27 -4.10 -12.97 -2.37
C THR A 27 -2.90 -12.49 -3.18
N ARG A 28 -2.97 -12.63 -4.51
CA ARG A 28 -1.90 -12.19 -5.41
C ARG A 28 -1.79 -10.67 -5.50
N TYR A 29 -2.90 -9.94 -5.39
CA TYR A 29 -2.89 -8.48 -5.40
C TYR A 29 -2.20 -7.92 -4.15
N CYS A 30 -2.52 -8.48 -2.99
CA CYS A 30 -1.85 -8.16 -1.73
C CYS A 30 -0.33 -8.43 -1.82
N TYR A 31 0.06 -9.66 -2.15
CA TYR A 31 1.48 -10.05 -2.17
C TYR A 31 2.29 -9.25 -3.20
N GLN A 32 1.75 -9.04 -4.40
CA GLN A 32 2.44 -8.26 -5.43
C GLN A 32 2.65 -6.81 -4.98
N SER A 33 1.65 -6.20 -4.34
CA SER A 33 1.75 -4.81 -3.85
C SER A 33 2.78 -4.66 -2.72
N PHE A 34 2.88 -5.66 -1.83
CA PHE A 34 3.93 -5.70 -0.80
C PHE A 34 5.33 -5.76 -1.43
N VAL A 35 5.55 -6.69 -2.37
CA VAL A 35 6.84 -6.83 -3.06
C VAL A 35 7.19 -5.58 -3.87
N ASP A 36 6.21 -4.98 -4.55
CA ASP A 36 6.41 -3.77 -5.35
C ASP A 36 6.82 -2.58 -4.49
N TYR A 37 6.27 -2.42 -3.28
CA TYR A 37 6.71 -1.39 -2.34
C TYR A 37 8.19 -1.52 -1.97
N HIS A 38 8.62 -2.71 -1.55
CA HIS A 38 10.01 -2.95 -1.16
C HIS A 38 10.98 -2.89 -2.36
N ARG A 39 10.54 -3.35 -3.54
CA ARG A 39 11.30 -3.19 -4.79
C ARG A 39 11.45 -1.71 -5.16
N CYS A 40 10.38 -0.94 -5.05
CA CYS A 40 10.36 0.49 -5.36
C CYS A 40 11.35 1.25 -4.47
N GLN A 41 11.31 1.02 -3.15
CA GLN A 41 12.28 1.60 -2.22
C GLN A 41 13.73 1.21 -2.55
N LYS A 42 13.99 -0.05 -2.89
CA LYS A 42 15.35 -0.52 -3.22
C LYS A 42 15.92 0.11 -4.50
N ILE A 43 15.09 0.42 -5.49
CA ILE A 43 15.53 0.97 -6.79
C ILE A 43 15.55 2.50 -6.79
N LYS A 44 14.54 3.13 -6.19
CA LYS A 44 14.31 4.58 -6.27
C LYS A 44 14.75 5.35 -5.03
N GLY A 45 14.95 4.67 -3.89
CA GLY A 45 15.22 5.29 -2.60
C GLY A 45 13.95 5.49 -1.77
N GLU A 46 14.13 5.86 -0.51
CA GLU A 46 13.05 6.01 0.48
C GLU A 46 12.16 7.23 0.19
N ASP A 47 12.68 8.27 -0.46
CA ASP A 47 11.97 9.54 -0.72
C ASP A 47 11.10 9.55 -2.01
N TYR A 48 10.88 8.40 -2.64
CA TYR A 48 10.08 8.35 -3.87
C TYR A 48 8.59 8.24 -3.54
N GLU A 49 7.88 9.37 -3.56
CA GLU A 49 6.43 9.45 -3.26
C GLU A 49 5.57 8.40 -3.98
N PRO A 50 5.80 8.04 -5.26
CA PRO A 50 4.99 7.00 -5.89
C PRO A 50 5.14 5.60 -5.28
N CYS A 51 6.18 5.34 -4.47
CA CYS A 51 6.25 4.11 -3.68
C CYS A 51 5.16 4.06 -2.60
N GLU A 52 4.75 5.21 -2.04
CA GLU A 52 3.74 5.27 -0.99
C GLU A 52 2.37 4.77 -1.45
N TYR A 53 2.09 4.85 -2.75
CA TYR A 53 0.90 4.25 -3.35
C TYR A 53 0.83 2.74 -3.03
N PHE A 54 1.93 2.01 -3.24
CA PHE A 54 1.96 0.57 -2.95
C PHE A 54 1.80 0.30 -1.45
N LYS A 55 2.33 1.19 -0.60
CA LYS A 55 2.13 1.14 0.86
C LYS A 55 0.66 1.23 1.25
N LYS A 56 -0.07 2.20 0.69
CA LYS A 56 -1.52 2.35 0.91
C LYS A 56 -2.30 1.12 0.41
N VAL A 57 -1.90 0.56 -0.72
CA VAL A 57 -2.58 -0.61 -1.31
C VAL A 57 -2.38 -1.86 -0.45
N PHE A 58 -1.14 -2.26 -0.15
CA PHE A 58 -0.94 -3.51 0.59
C PHE A 58 -1.46 -3.41 2.02
N SER A 59 -1.39 -2.23 2.67
CA SER A 59 -1.97 -2.04 4.02
C SER A 59 -3.50 -2.12 4.04
N SER A 60 -4.17 -1.82 2.92
CA SER A 60 -5.63 -1.92 2.80
C SER A 60 -6.12 -3.33 2.44
N VAL A 61 -5.34 -4.07 1.66
CA VAL A 61 -5.77 -5.35 1.08
C VAL A 61 -5.23 -6.56 1.86
N CYS A 62 -4.04 -6.45 2.44
CA CYS A 62 -3.40 -7.56 3.13
C CYS A 62 -3.88 -7.71 4.57
N PRO A 63 -4.03 -8.95 5.07
CA PRO A 63 -4.11 -9.21 6.51
C PRO A 63 -2.84 -8.71 7.23
N GLY A 64 -2.99 -8.09 8.40
CA GLY A 64 -1.87 -7.59 9.20
C GLY A 64 -0.84 -8.68 9.52
N ASP A 65 -1.30 -9.87 9.92
CA ASP A 65 -0.44 -11.02 10.22
C ASP A 65 0.49 -11.42 9.07
N TRP A 66 0.07 -11.21 7.81
CA TRP A 66 0.89 -11.55 6.65
C TRP A 66 1.99 -10.52 6.44
N VAL A 67 1.65 -9.24 6.58
CA VAL A 67 2.60 -8.13 6.45
C VAL A 67 3.67 -8.23 7.52
N GLU A 68 3.30 -8.51 8.77
CA GLU A 68 4.26 -8.69 9.86
C GLU A 68 5.20 -9.87 9.60
N LYS A 69 4.65 -11.04 9.23
CA LYS A 69 5.47 -12.22 8.92
C LYS A 69 6.43 -12.00 7.76
N TRP A 70 5.99 -11.32 6.69
CA TRP A 70 6.87 -11.01 5.57
C TRP A 70 7.90 -9.93 5.91
N GLY A 71 7.54 -8.97 6.79
CA GLY A 71 8.47 -8.00 7.35
C GLY A 71 9.60 -8.68 8.12
N GLU A 72 9.27 -9.56 9.06
CA GLU A 72 10.25 -10.36 9.80
C GLU A 72 11.12 -11.21 8.86
N GLN A 73 10.55 -11.77 7.79
CA GLN A 73 11.32 -12.52 6.78
C GLN A 73 12.33 -11.64 6.05
N LEU A 74 11.96 -10.40 5.69
CA LEU A 74 12.86 -9.45 5.04
C LEU A 74 13.99 -8.99 5.98
N GLU A 75 13.70 -8.80 7.26
CA GLU A 75 14.73 -8.44 8.26
C GLU A 75 15.70 -9.60 8.51
N ASN A 76 15.22 -10.84 8.39
CA ASN A 76 16.03 -12.05 8.52
C ASN A 76 16.78 -12.47 7.24
N GLY A 77 16.54 -11.84 6.07
CA GLY A 77 17.28 -12.13 4.83
C GLY A 77 16.72 -11.57 3.52
#